data_AF-A0A7M7IMJ0-F1
#
_entry.id   AF-A0A7M7IMJ0-F1
#
_cell.length_a   1.000
_cell.length_b   1.000
_cell.length_c   1.000
_cell.angle_alpha   90.00
_cell.angle_beta   90.00
_cell.angle_gamma   90.00
#
_symmetry.space_group_name_H-M   'P 1'
#
loop_
_entity.id
_entity.type
_entity.pdbx_description
1 polymer ?
#
loop_
_entity_poly.entity_id
_entity_poly.type
_entity_poly.pdbx_seq_one_letter_code
_entity_poly.pdbx_strand_id
1 'polypeptide(L)'
;MVVKDFRRDNVLAELEAISLQNSVARYTAQVQAMQARIDVIASHFTIHDPCEIRISGLPDSSDLSIRDMAERVFAAIGCPDFGKHVLEVREWLHRPANATAGQSEQGNERRKRCIVVQFISNVVRDMVLRSVKKLDKQISQSLFGTGGKGKIYVNIVYPRSVYQLRKKAISIAKSHNYAKPVVKNLVVCMRERHDSPLIPVYSEEDLAMLPRRIRCPCDNCRRRLVNPQVIVEM
;
A
#
# COMPACT_ATOMS: atom_id res chain seq x y z
N MET A 1 60.50 -5.19 46.34
CA MET A 1 60.12 -5.60 44.96
C MET A 1 58.61 -5.54 44.72
N VAL A 2 57.83 -4.76 45.49
CA VAL A 2 56.35 -4.86 45.54
C VAL A 2 55.63 -3.70 44.81
N VAL A 3 56.33 -2.61 44.50
CA VAL A 3 55.73 -1.36 43.98
C VAL A 3 55.40 -1.44 42.48
N LYS A 4 56.03 -2.35 41.72
CA LYS A 4 55.80 -2.49 40.27
C LYS A 4 54.50 -3.24 39.95
N ASP A 5 54.09 -4.18 40.79
CA ASP A 5 52.88 -4.99 40.55
C ASP A 5 51.61 -4.19 40.85
N PHE A 6 51.62 -3.37 41.92
CA PHE A 6 50.47 -2.53 42.29
C PHE A 6 50.08 -1.50 41.21
N ARG A 7 51.06 -0.94 40.49
CA ARG A 7 50.78 -0.02 39.36
C ARG A 7 50.22 -0.75 38.15
N ARG A 8 50.55 -2.03 37.96
CA ARG A 8 50.06 -2.84 36.84
C ARG A 8 48.61 -3.25 37.04
N ASP A 9 48.26 -3.63 38.26
CA ASP A 9 46.89 -4.04 38.62
C ASP A 9 45.92 -2.85 38.53
N ASN A 10 46.36 -1.65 38.92
CA ASN A 10 45.54 -0.45 38.82
C ASN A 10 45.27 -0.04 37.35
N VAL A 11 46.27 -0.19 36.47
CA VAL A 11 46.12 0.08 35.03
C VAL A 11 45.21 -0.94 34.35
N LEU A 12 45.29 -2.22 34.74
CA LEU A 12 44.38 -3.27 34.25
C LEU A 12 42.93 -2.99 34.65
N ALA A 13 42.70 -2.61 35.91
CA ALA A 13 41.36 -2.24 36.39
C ALA A 13 40.77 -1.03 35.65
N GLU A 14 41.59 -0.01 35.35
CA GLU A 14 41.16 1.15 34.55
C GLU A 14 40.80 0.76 33.11
N LEU A 15 41.60 -0.12 32.47
CA LEU A 15 41.32 -0.61 31.12
C LEU A 15 40.03 -1.45 31.07
N GLU A 16 39.79 -2.29 32.09
CA GLU A 16 38.55 -3.05 32.23
C GLU A 16 37.34 -2.13 32.42
N ALA A 17 37.46 -1.09 33.25
CA ALA A 17 36.41 -0.09 33.46
C ALA A 17 36.06 0.66 32.15
N ILE A 18 37.07 1.09 31.38
CA ILE A 18 36.87 1.75 30.08
C ILE A 18 36.21 0.80 29.08
N SER A 19 36.65 -0.46 29.01
CA SER A 19 36.07 -1.48 28.13
C SER A 19 34.60 -1.74 28.45
N LEU A 20 34.28 -1.84 29.75
CA LEU A 20 32.91 -2.03 30.23
C LEU A 20 32.05 -0.81 29.89
N GLN A 21 32.55 0.40 30.12
CA GLN A 21 31.83 1.64 29.83
C GLN A 21 31.53 1.80 28.33
N ASN A 22 32.49 1.46 27.47
CA ASN A 22 32.29 1.43 26.01
C ASN A 22 31.25 0.36 25.59
N SER A 23 31.17 -0.74 26.32
CA SER A 23 30.19 -1.80 26.04
C SER A 23 28.78 -1.37 26.48
N VAL A 24 28.65 -0.78 27.67
CA VAL A 24 27.38 -0.20 28.17
C VAL A 24 26.87 0.89 27.23
N ALA A 25 27.73 1.79 26.75
CA ALA A 25 27.35 2.83 25.80
C ALA A 25 26.80 2.22 24.49
N ARG A 26 27.46 1.18 23.96
CA ARG A 26 27.01 0.47 22.75
C ARG A 26 25.66 -0.21 22.95
N TYR A 27 25.47 -0.94 24.05
CA TYR A 27 24.20 -1.58 24.35
C TYR A 27 23.08 -0.57 24.60
N THR A 28 23.36 0.54 25.26
CA THR A 28 22.38 1.60 25.52
C THR A 28 21.91 2.23 24.20
N ALA A 29 22.83 2.53 23.28
CA ALA A 29 22.47 3.03 21.96
C ALA A 29 21.64 2.01 21.16
N GLN A 30 21.97 0.71 21.25
CA GLN A 30 21.21 -0.35 20.59
C GLN A 30 19.78 -0.48 21.16
N VAL A 31 19.62 -0.43 22.48
CA VAL A 31 18.31 -0.48 23.15
C VAL A 31 17.46 0.73 22.76
N GLN A 32 18.05 1.93 22.76
CA GLN A 32 17.34 3.14 22.32
C GLN A 32 16.90 3.05 20.86
N ALA A 33 17.75 2.54 19.97
CA ALA A 33 17.40 2.33 18.57
C ALA A 33 16.28 1.29 18.38
N MET A 34 16.27 0.22 19.19
CA MET A 34 15.18 -0.76 19.20
C MET A 34 13.88 -0.14 19.71
N GLN A 35 13.93 0.65 20.79
CA GLN A 35 12.74 1.30 21.34
C GLN A 35 12.13 2.27 20.33
N ALA A 36 12.93 3.10 19.68
CA ALA A 36 12.46 4.01 18.62
C ALA A 36 11.75 3.25 17.49
N ARG A 37 12.26 2.07 17.09
CA ARG A 37 11.59 1.23 16.10
C ARG A 37 10.26 0.66 16.60
N ILE A 38 10.21 0.25 17.87
CA ILE A 38 8.97 -0.22 18.50
C ILE A 38 7.92 0.90 18.52
N ASP A 39 8.30 2.13 18.87
CA ASP A 39 7.39 3.27 18.92
C ASP A 39 6.82 3.61 17.53
N VAL A 40 7.66 3.56 16.49
CA VAL A 40 7.22 3.70 15.09
C VAL A 40 6.23 2.60 14.72
N ILE A 41 6.49 1.33 15.09
CA ILE A 41 5.58 0.21 14.83
C ILE A 41 4.28 0.36 15.62
N ALA A 42 4.35 0.76 16.90
CA ALA A 42 3.19 0.94 17.77
C ALA A 42 2.28 2.06 17.24
N SER A 43 2.85 3.18 16.78
CA SER A 43 2.08 4.24 16.14
C SER A 43 1.36 3.76 14.87
N HIS A 44 1.90 2.77 14.15
CA HIS A 44 1.21 2.18 12.99
C HIS A 44 -0.03 1.36 13.36
N PHE A 45 -0.03 0.70 14.53
CA PHE A 45 -1.22 0.01 15.03
C PHE A 45 -2.35 0.96 15.44
N THR A 46 -2.07 2.26 15.57
CA THR A 46 -3.11 3.28 15.81
C THR A 46 -3.83 3.71 14.53
N ILE A 47 -3.34 3.32 13.35
CA ILE A 47 -3.99 3.67 12.08
C ILE A 47 -5.29 2.88 11.95
N HIS A 48 -6.41 3.59 12.11
CA HIS A 48 -7.73 3.02 11.93
C HIS A 48 -7.98 2.66 10.46
N ASP A 49 -8.34 1.40 10.18
CA ASP A 49 -8.78 0.95 8.87
C ASP A 49 -10.26 1.34 8.66
N PRO A 50 -10.59 2.24 7.71
CA PRO A 50 -11.99 2.57 7.45
C PRO A 50 -12.79 1.39 6.87
N CYS A 51 -12.14 0.30 6.44
CA CYS A 51 -12.80 -0.86 5.84
C CYS A 51 -13.59 -0.52 4.57
N GLU A 52 -13.04 0.41 3.78
CA GLU A 52 -13.74 1.00 2.62
C GLU A 52 -13.21 0.53 1.27
N ILE A 53 -14.12 0.47 0.29
CA ILE A 53 -13.80 0.42 -1.14
C ILE A 53 -14.42 1.60 -1.87
N ARG A 54 -13.81 1.95 -2.99
CA ARG A 54 -14.34 2.89 -3.99
C ARG A 54 -14.74 2.12 -5.23
N ILE A 55 -15.99 2.31 -5.65
CA ILE A 55 -16.52 1.82 -6.91
C ILE A 55 -16.62 3.01 -7.86
N SER A 56 -16.02 2.88 -9.04
CA SER A 56 -15.94 3.95 -10.04
C SER A 56 -16.32 3.44 -11.43
N GLY A 57 -16.78 4.35 -12.29
CA GLY A 57 -17.29 4.01 -13.61
C GLY A 57 -18.78 3.68 -13.62
N LEU A 58 -19.53 4.17 -12.63
CA LEU A 58 -20.97 4.00 -12.55
C LEU A 58 -21.69 4.99 -13.48
N PRO A 59 -22.86 4.63 -14.02
CA PRO A 59 -23.65 5.52 -14.87
C PRO A 59 -24.33 6.63 -14.04
N ASP A 60 -24.28 7.87 -14.54
CA ASP A 60 -24.97 9.01 -13.89
C ASP A 60 -26.48 8.98 -14.09
N SER A 61 -26.93 8.43 -15.22
CA SER A 61 -28.33 8.46 -15.67
C SER A 61 -29.12 7.22 -15.24
N SER A 62 -28.74 6.59 -14.13
CA SER A 62 -29.43 5.40 -13.64
C SER A 62 -30.36 5.79 -12.48
N ASP A 63 -31.59 5.30 -12.55
CA ASP A 63 -32.63 5.51 -11.52
C ASP A 63 -32.39 4.70 -10.23
N LEU A 64 -31.30 3.92 -10.18
CA LEU A 64 -30.95 3.11 -9.03
C LEU A 64 -30.38 3.96 -7.91
N SER A 65 -30.69 3.58 -6.66
CA SER A 65 -29.98 4.15 -5.52
C SER A 65 -28.51 3.73 -5.54
N ILE A 66 -27.64 4.53 -4.89
CA ILE A 66 -26.21 4.18 -4.77
C ILE A 66 -25.98 2.84 -4.05
N ARG A 67 -26.91 2.45 -3.16
CA ARG A 67 -26.88 1.16 -2.47
C ARG A 67 -27.20 0.02 -3.44
N ASP A 68 -28.26 0.15 -4.25
CA ASP A 68 -28.62 -0.86 -5.25
C ASP A 68 -27.52 -1.02 -6.30
N MET A 69 -26.86 0.08 -6.68
CA MET A 69 -25.71 0.03 -7.57
C MET A 69 -24.56 -0.80 -6.98
N ALA A 70 -24.24 -0.60 -5.69
CA ALA A 70 -23.23 -1.39 -5.00
C ALA A 70 -23.61 -2.87 -4.94
N GLU A 71 -24.87 -3.18 -4.62
CA GLU A 71 -25.38 -4.55 -4.54
C GLU A 71 -25.32 -5.27 -5.89
N ARG A 72 -25.64 -4.59 -7.00
CA ARG A 72 -25.45 -5.15 -8.35
C ARG A 72 -23.99 -5.45 -8.65
N VAL A 73 -23.08 -4.58 -8.23
CA VAL A 73 -21.63 -4.85 -8.37
C VAL A 73 -21.23 -6.06 -7.54
N PHE A 74 -21.75 -6.22 -6.32
CA PHE A 74 -21.49 -7.39 -5.48
C PHE A 74 -22.04 -8.67 -6.09
N ALA A 75 -23.25 -8.65 -6.65
CA ALA A 75 -23.80 -9.78 -7.38
C ALA A 75 -22.92 -10.15 -8.58
N ALA A 76 -22.43 -9.17 -9.35
CA ALA A 76 -21.57 -9.38 -10.51
C ALA A 76 -20.22 -10.03 -10.18
N ILE A 77 -19.67 -9.78 -8.99
CA ILE A 77 -18.44 -10.43 -8.51
C ILE A 77 -18.71 -11.74 -7.75
N GLY A 78 -19.96 -12.21 -7.71
CA GLY A 78 -20.35 -13.44 -7.02
C GLY A 78 -20.36 -13.31 -5.51
N CYS A 79 -20.72 -12.13 -5.00
CA CYS A 79 -20.89 -11.83 -3.58
C CYS A 79 -22.28 -11.20 -3.31
N PRO A 80 -23.40 -11.74 -3.83
CA PRO A 80 -24.71 -11.07 -3.77
C PRO A 80 -25.17 -10.76 -2.34
N ASP A 81 -24.86 -11.61 -1.37
CA ASP A 81 -25.30 -11.45 0.01
C ASP A 81 -24.47 -10.46 0.83
N PHE A 82 -23.50 -9.77 0.22
CA PHE A 82 -22.57 -8.91 0.95
C PHE A 82 -23.16 -7.54 1.31
N GLY A 83 -24.32 -7.19 0.76
CA GLY A 83 -25.06 -5.98 1.12
C GLY A 83 -25.36 -5.89 2.63
N LYS A 84 -25.62 -7.03 3.30
CA LYS A 84 -25.86 -7.10 4.75
C LYS A 84 -24.65 -6.74 5.62
N HIS A 85 -23.45 -6.72 5.03
CA HIS A 85 -22.20 -6.38 5.71
C HIS A 85 -21.75 -4.93 5.43
N VAL A 86 -22.58 -4.15 4.73
CA VAL A 86 -22.33 -2.74 4.43
C VAL A 86 -22.91 -1.86 5.53
N LEU A 87 -22.03 -1.08 6.16
CA LEU A 87 -22.43 -0.05 7.13
C LEU A 87 -22.97 1.19 6.41
N GLU A 88 -22.24 1.68 5.42
CA GLU A 88 -22.55 2.94 4.74
C GLU A 88 -22.23 2.84 3.24
N VAL A 89 -23.05 3.48 2.42
CA VAL A 89 -22.74 3.80 1.02
C VAL A 89 -22.90 5.29 0.83
N ARG A 90 -21.86 5.95 0.31
CA ARG A 90 -21.86 7.39 0.08
C ARG A 90 -21.27 7.76 -1.28
N GLU A 91 -21.66 8.90 -1.80
CA GLU A 91 -21.09 9.41 -3.04
C GLU A 91 -19.64 9.87 -2.82
N TRP A 92 -18.78 9.55 -3.78
CA TRP A 92 -17.43 10.09 -3.83
C TRP A 92 -17.41 11.30 -4.74
N LEU A 93 -17.64 12.47 -4.13
CA LEU A 93 -17.60 13.74 -4.85
C LEU A 93 -16.16 14.03 -5.30
N HIS A 94 -15.92 13.88 -6.60
CA HIS A 94 -14.67 14.33 -7.18
C HIS A 94 -14.64 15.86 -7.09
N ARG A 95 -13.81 16.43 -6.20
CA ARG A 95 -13.52 17.87 -6.31
C ARG A 95 -12.95 18.11 -7.71
N PRO A 96 -13.54 19.01 -8.51
CA PRO A 96 -12.94 19.38 -9.77
C PRO A 96 -11.53 19.91 -9.47
N ALA A 97 -10.53 19.38 -10.17
CA ALA A 97 -9.19 19.95 -10.16
C ALA A 97 -9.28 21.30 -10.87
N ASN A 98 -9.55 22.34 -10.09
CA ASN A 98 -9.50 23.76 -10.43
C ASN A 98 -10.31 24.21 -11.67
N ALA A 99 -11.28 25.08 -11.43
CA ALA A 99 -11.83 26.02 -12.39
C ALA A 99 -10.75 27.05 -12.81
N THR A 100 -9.70 26.61 -13.49
CA THR A 100 -8.68 27.50 -14.06
C THR A 100 -7.99 26.85 -15.24
N ALA A 101 -7.86 27.64 -16.30
CA ALA A 101 -7.35 27.33 -17.64
C ALA A 101 -8.36 26.58 -18.53
N GLY A 102 -9.11 27.39 -19.28
CA GLY A 102 -9.82 26.92 -20.45
C GLY A 102 -8.85 26.23 -21.40
N GLN A 103 -9.19 24.99 -21.76
CA GLN A 103 -8.91 24.40 -23.06
C GLN A 103 -9.68 23.09 -23.17
N SER A 104 -10.30 22.92 -24.34
CA SER A 104 -10.98 21.72 -24.86
C SER A 104 -12.33 21.33 -24.25
N GLU A 105 -13.37 22.00 -24.76
CA GLU A 105 -14.69 21.43 -25.03
C GLU A 105 -14.62 20.27 -26.08
N GLN A 106 -13.76 19.28 -25.86
CA GLN A 106 -13.74 18.07 -26.69
C GLN A 106 -13.71 16.83 -25.81
N GLY A 107 -14.92 16.37 -25.46
CA GLY A 107 -15.15 15.12 -24.79
C GLY A 107 -16.34 15.21 -23.85
N ASN A 108 -17.53 15.03 -24.39
CA ASN A 108 -18.79 14.87 -23.66
C ASN A 108 -18.80 13.53 -22.86
N GLU A 109 -17.70 13.17 -22.20
CA GLU A 109 -17.69 12.10 -21.22
C GLU A 109 -18.35 12.65 -19.95
N ARG A 110 -19.68 12.48 -19.87
CA ARG A 110 -20.44 12.60 -18.64
C ARG A 110 -19.63 11.97 -17.50
N ARG A 111 -19.31 12.77 -16.48
CA ARG A 111 -18.43 12.39 -15.37
C ARG A 111 -19.03 11.22 -14.60
N LYS A 112 -18.64 10.00 -14.97
CA LYS A 112 -19.11 8.76 -14.34
C LYS A 112 -19.09 8.84 -12.82
N ARG A 113 -20.25 8.59 -12.21
CA ARG A 113 -20.46 8.50 -10.76
C ARG A 113 -19.45 7.56 -10.10
N CYS A 114 -19.03 7.95 -8.90
CA CYS A 114 -18.18 7.18 -8.02
C CYS A 114 -18.84 7.11 -6.64
N ILE A 115 -18.78 5.95 -6.01
CA ILE A 115 -19.30 5.74 -4.65
C ILE A 115 -18.24 5.09 -3.78
N VAL A 116 -18.37 5.26 -2.47
CA VAL A 116 -17.62 4.53 -1.46
C VAL A 116 -18.58 3.66 -0.67
N VAL A 117 -18.15 2.44 -0.42
CA VAL A 117 -18.83 1.46 0.41
C VAL A 117 -17.96 1.17 1.61
N GLN A 118 -18.51 1.36 2.81
CA GLN A 118 -17.90 0.99 4.08
C GLN A 118 -18.46 -0.35 4.56
N PHE A 119 -17.58 -1.30 4.86
CA PHE A 119 -17.96 -2.60 5.41
C PHE A 119 -17.80 -2.66 6.93
N ILE A 120 -18.50 -3.60 7.54
CA ILE A 120 -18.38 -3.91 8.98
C ILE A 120 -16.98 -4.39 9.38
N SER A 121 -16.23 -4.97 8.44
CA SER A 121 -14.86 -5.44 8.70
C SER A 121 -13.99 -5.44 7.45
N ASN A 122 -12.67 -5.36 7.68
CA ASN A 122 -11.65 -5.49 6.65
C ASN A 122 -11.69 -6.87 5.98
N VAL A 123 -12.06 -7.93 6.70
CA VAL A 123 -12.18 -9.29 6.15
C VAL A 123 -13.21 -9.33 5.01
N VAL A 124 -14.39 -8.74 5.21
CA VAL A 124 -15.43 -8.69 4.17
C VAL A 124 -14.96 -7.86 2.98
N ARG A 125 -14.37 -6.67 3.24
CA ARG A 125 -13.76 -5.82 2.21
C ARG A 125 -12.75 -6.59 1.36
N ASP A 126 -11.86 -7.35 2.00
CA ASP A 126 -10.78 -8.07 1.34
C ASP A 126 -11.30 -9.29 0.56
N MET A 127 -12.42 -9.89 0.98
CA MET A 127 -13.14 -10.89 0.18
C MET A 127 -13.73 -10.27 -1.10
N VAL A 128 -14.36 -9.10 -1.01
CA VAL A 128 -14.85 -8.35 -2.18
C VAL A 128 -13.71 -8.05 -3.15
N LEU A 129 -12.61 -7.49 -2.65
CA LEU A 129 -11.44 -7.11 -3.46
C LEU A 129 -10.80 -8.31 -4.18
N ARG A 130 -10.80 -9.50 -3.57
CA ARG A 130 -10.30 -10.73 -4.21
C ARG A 130 -11.15 -11.15 -5.41
N SER A 131 -12.44 -10.86 -5.41
CA SER A 131 -13.38 -11.23 -6.46
C SER A 131 -13.47 -10.21 -7.61
N VAL A 132 -12.83 -9.04 -7.49
CA VAL A 132 -12.92 -7.92 -8.45
C VAL A 132 -12.51 -8.30 -9.87
N LYS A 133 -11.60 -9.27 -10.06
CA LYS A 133 -11.19 -9.74 -11.40
C LYS A 133 -12.37 -10.22 -12.26
N LYS A 134 -13.49 -10.62 -11.65
CA LYS A 134 -14.72 -10.99 -12.38
C LYS A 134 -15.36 -9.81 -13.11
N LEU A 135 -15.05 -8.56 -12.71
CA LEU A 135 -15.50 -7.35 -13.40
C LEU A 135 -14.71 -7.03 -14.67
N ASP A 136 -13.55 -7.64 -14.93
CA ASP A 136 -12.71 -7.30 -16.08
C ASP A 136 -13.43 -7.48 -17.43
N LYS A 137 -14.43 -8.37 -17.44
CA LYS A 137 -15.30 -8.67 -18.59
C LYS A 137 -16.62 -7.87 -18.59
N GLN A 138 -16.90 -7.13 -17.53
CA GLN A 138 -18.15 -6.41 -17.34
C GLN A 138 -18.02 -4.95 -17.75
N ILE A 139 -19.02 -4.44 -18.46
CA ILE A 139 -19.17 -3.03 -18.78
C ILE A 139 -20.43 -2.48 -18.10
N SER A 140 -20.45 -1.16 -17.87
CA SER A 140 -21.56 -0.46 -17.25
C SER A 140 -22.90 -0.79 -17.91
N GLN A 141 -22.94 -0.80 -19.25
CA GLN A 141 -24.16 -1.15 -19.99
C GLN A 141 -24.70 -2.53 -19.64
N SER A 142 -23.82 -3.54 -19.51
CA SER A 142 -24.23 -4.91 -19.21
C SER A 142 -24.74 -5.06 -17.78
N LEU A 143 -24.22 -4.27 -16.84
CA LEU A 143 -24.56 -4.41 -15.43
C LEU A 143 -25.77 -3.56 -15.01
N PHE A 144 -25.87 -2.36 -15.58
CA PHE A 144 -26.87 -1.37 -15.18
C PHE A 144 -27.89 -1.07 -16.28
N GLY A 145 -27.74 -1.63 -17.48
CA GLY A 145 -28.55 -1.28 -18.65
C GLY A 145 -28.26 0.12 -19.21
N THR A 146 -27.29 0.85 -18.65
CA THR A 146 -26.91 2.22 -19.03
C THR A 146 -25.40 2.47 -18.83
N GLY A 147 -24.88 3.58 -19.35
CA GLY A 147 -23.47 4.00 -19.17
C GLY A 147 -22.49 3.46 -20.23
N GLY A 148 -22.98 2.78 -21.27
CA GLY A 148 -22.20 2.40 -22.44
C GLY A 148 -21.06 1.41 -22.15
N LYS A 149 -20.00 1.46 -22.98
CA LYS A 149 -18.87 0.52 -22.94
C LYS A 149 -17.85 0.80 -21.81
N GLY A 150 -18.20 1.66 -20.86
CA GLY A 150 -17.32 1.99 -19.73
C GLY A 150 -17.09 0.80 -18.80
N LYS A 151 -15.85 0.58 -18.37
CA LYS A 151 -15.52 -0.42 -17.35
C LYS A 151 -15.84 0.08 -15.95
N ILE A 152 -16.15 -0.85 -15.06
CA ILE A 152 -16.35 -0.62 -13.64
C ILE A 152 -15.07 -1.00 -12.91
N TYR A 153 -14.62 -0.16 -12.00
CA TYR A 153 -13.42 -0.41 -11.21
C TYR A 153 -13.74 -0.37 -9.73
N VAL A 154 -13.25 -1.36 -8.99
CA VAL A 154 -13.34 -1.44 -7.54
C VAL A 154 -11.93 -1.37 -6.98
N ASN A 155 -11.68 -0.40 -6.10
CA ASN A 155 -10.38 -0.16 -5.49
C ASN A 155 -10.54 0.01 -3.99
N ILE A 156 -9.54 -0.42 -3.21
CA ILE A 156 -9.48 -0.11 -1.77
C ILE A 156 -9.31 1.39 -1.53
N VAL A 157 -9.96 1.91 -0.49
CA VAL A 157 -9.72 3.25 0.04
C VAL A 157 -8.76 3.12 1.21
N TYR A 158 -7.55 3.67 1.06
CA TYR A 158 -6.56 3.68 2.12
C TYR A 158 -6.75 4.88 3.04
N PRO A 159 -6.40 4.76 4.34
CA PRO A 159 -6.22 5.91 5.21
C PRO A 159 -5.28 6.94 4.58
N ARG A 160 -5.50 8.24 4.88
CA ARG A 160 -4.77 9.34 4.25
C ARG A 160 -3.26 9.20 4.40
N SER A 161 -2.75 8.85 5.58
CA SER A 161 -1.33 8.64 5.86
C SER A 161 -0.73 7.56 4.93
N VAL A 162 -1.36 6.39 4.90
CA VAL A 162 -0.97 5.25 4.06
C VAL A 162 -1.03 5.61 2.58
N TYR A 163 -2.07 6.31 2.14
CA TYR A 163 -2.22 6.74 0.75
C TYR A 163 -1.10 7.69 0.32
N GLN A 164 -0.77 8.69 1.15
CA GLN A 164 0.30 9.64 0.84
C GLN A 164 1.68 8.97 0.82
N LEU A 165 1.97 8.13 1.81
CA LEU A 165 3.21 7.36 1.86
C LEU A 165 3.34 6.45 0.63
N ARG A 166 2.26 5.75 0.26
CA ARG A 166 2.22 4.92 -0.96
C ARG A 166 2.46 5.74 -2.21
N LYS A 167 1.89 6.94 -2.32
CA LYS A 167 2.09 7.82 -3.48
C LYS A 167 3.56 8.21 -3.62
N LYS A 168 4.23 8.57 -2.52
CA LYS A 168 5.67 8.86 -2.48
C LYS A 168 6.50 7.62 -2.80
N ALA A 169 6.17 6.47 -2.20
CA ALA A 169 6.81 5.19 -2.47
C ALA A 169 6.73 4.80 -3.96
N ILE A 170 5.61 5.05 -4.65
CA ILE A 170 5.49 4.79 -6.09
C ILE A 170 6.44 5.69 -6.89
N SER A 171 6.57 6.95 -6.52
CA SER A 171 7.49 7.89 -7.17
C SER A 171 8.94 7.43 -7.01
N ILE A 172 9.33 7.05 -5.78
CA ILE A 172 10.67 6.57 -5.46
C ILE A 172 10.95 5.22 -6.11
N ALA A 173 9.99 4.30 -6.14
CA ALA A 173 10.16 3.02 -6.80
C ALA A 173 10.51 3.18 -8.28
N LYS A 174 9.87 4.14 -8.96
CA LYS A 174 10.16 4.46 -10.36
C LYS A 174 11.55 5.05 -10.54
N SER A 175 11.95 6.00 -9.70
CA SER A 175 13.27 6.65 -9.81
C SER A 175 14.43 5.73 -9.43
N HIS A 176 14.21 4.84 -8.45
CA HIS A 176 15.23 3.94 -7.92
C HIS A 176 15.16 2.51 -8.52
N ASN A 177 14.29 2.26 -9.50
CA ASN A 177 14.13 0.98 -10.19
C ASN A 177 13.75 -0.21 -9.30
N TYR A 178 12.84 0.04 -8.36
CA TYR A 178 12.17 -1.00 -7.56
C TYR A 178 10.91 -1.51 -8.27
N ALA A 179 10.42 -2.67 -7.84
CA ALA A 179 9.10 -3.14 -8.23
C ALA A 179 7.99 -2.21 -7.68
N LYS A 180 6.80 -2.31 -8.27
CA LYS A 180 5.65 -1.48 -7.85
C LYS A 180 5.34 -1.74 -6.35
N PRO A 181 5.24 -0.69 -5.52
CA PRO A 181 4.92 -0.84 -4.11
C PRO A 181 3.55 -1.47 -3.92
N VAL A 182 3.45 -2.29 -2.87
CA VAL A 182 2.20 -2.93 -2.44
C VAL A 182 1.86 -2.45 -1.03
N VAL A 183 0.59 -2.56 -0.64
CA VAL A 183 0.18 -2.31 0.74
C VAL A 183 -0.31 -3.62 1.32
N LYS A 184 0.20 -3.99 2.50
CA LYS A 184 -0.22 -5.18 3.23
C LYS A 184 -0.48 -4.78 4.67
N ASN A 185 -1.67 -5.08 5.19
CA ASN A 185 -2.07 -4.73 6.56
C ASN A 185 -1.85 -3.23 6.86
N LEU A 186 -2.27 -2.36 5.92
CA LEU A 186 -2.05 -0.91 5.98
C LEU A 186 -0.58 -0.43 5.99
N VAL A 187 0.40 -1.34 5.92
CA VAL A 187 1.82 -0.99 5.81
C VAL A 187 2.20 -0.94 4.33
N VAL A 188 2.86 0.15 3.92
CA VAL A 188 3.43 0.27 2.59
C VAL A 188 4.67 -0.63 2.53
N CYS A 189 4.76 -1.46 1.50
CA CYS A 189 5.89 -2.35 1.32
C CYS A 189 6.52 -2.15 -0.05
N MET A 190 7.84 -2.05 -0.05
CA MET A 190 8.70 -2.00 -1.23
C MET A 190 9.22 -3.40 -1.55
N ARG A 191 9.61 -3.62 -2.80
CA ARG A 191 10.39 -4.80 -3.19
C ARG A 191 11.44 -4.40 -4.21
N GLU A 192 12.64 -4.91 -4.06
CA GLU A 192 13.69 -4.68 -5.06
C GLU A 192 13.31 -5.19 -6.44
N ARG A 193 12.78 -6.42 -6.50
CA ARG A 193 12.27 -7.09 -7.69
C ARG A 193 10.97 -7.82 -7.33
N HIS A 194 10.28 -8.39 -8.31
CA HIS A 194 9.01 -9.06 -8.07
C HIS A 194 9.13 -10.28 -7.12
N ASP A 195 10.27 -10.97 -7.18
CA ASP A 195 10.66 -12.14 -6.40
C ASP A 195 11.35 -11.82 -5.07
N SER A 196 11.72 -10.56 -4.84
CA SER A 196 12.40 -10.14 -3.60
C SER A 196 11.43 -10.07 -2.40
N PRO A 197 11.96 -10.23 -1.16
CA PRO A 197 11.16 -10.06 0.05
C PRO A 197 10.56 -8.65 0.15
N LEU A 198 9.45 -8.56 0.88
CA LEU A 198 8.79 -7.29 1.17
C LEU A 198 9.60 -6.53 2.21
N ILE A 199 9.98 -5.30 1.87
CA ILE A 199 10.62 -4.35 2.78
C ILE A 199 9.51 -3.43 3.30
N PRO A 200 9.15 -3.50 4.59
CA PRO A 200 8.17 -2.59 5.15
C PRO A 200 8.72 -1.17 5.19
N VAL A 201 7.85 -0.21 4.92
CA VAL A 201 8.14 1.23 4.94
C VAL A 201 7.08 1.87 5.82
N TYR A 202 7.52 2.43 6.93
CA TYR A 202 6.69 3.05 7.95
C TYR A 202 6.70 4.58 7.82
N SER A 203 7.77 5.15 7.28
CA SER A 203 7.90 6.60 7.17
C SER A 203 8.57 7.04 5.87
N GLU A 204 8.69 8.36 5.70
CA GLU A 204 9.39 8.94 4.55
C GLU A 204 10.90 8.83 4.69
N GLU A 205 11.41 8.81 5.92
CA GLU A 205 12.81 8.56 6.24
C GLU A 205 13.22 7.15 5.78
N ASP A 206 12.37 6.14 6.02
CA ASP A 206 12.58 4.78 5.51
C ASP A 206 12.72 4.77 3.98
N LEU A 207 11.91 5.57 3.27
CA LEU A 207 12.00 5.69 1.83
C LEU A 207 13.30 6.36 1.37
N ALA A 208 13.79 7.34 2.12
CA ALA A 208 15.04 8.04 1.82
C ALA A 208 16.27 7.15 2.01
N MET A 209 16.21 6.17 2.93
CA MET A 209 17.28 5.19 3.17
C MET A 209 17.39 4.12 2.07
N LEU A 210 16.42 4.03 1.14
CA LEU A 210 16.46 3.00 0.11
C LEU A 210 17.50 3.31 -0.98
N PRO A 211 18.47 2.41 -1.22
CA PRO A 211 19.54 2.65 -2.18
C PRO A 211 19.00 2.75 -3.61
N ARG A 212 19.59 3.62 -4.43
CA ARG A 212 19.29 3.67 -5.87
C ARG A 212 19.79 2.41 -6.55
N ARG A 213 18.92 1.72 -7.30
CA ARG A 213 19.34 0.58 -8.10
C ARG A 213 19.71 1.02 -9.50
N ILE A 214 20.92 0.65 -9.91
CA ILE A 214 21.37 0.75 -11.29
C ILE A 214 20.62 -0.35 -12.07
N ARG A 215 19.93 0.02 -13.15
CA ARG A 215 19.31 -0.99 -14.04
C ARG A 215 20.44 -1.83 -14.63
N CYS A 216 20.35 -3.14 -14.47
CA CYS A 216 21.18 -4.03 -15.27
C CYS A 216 20.82 -3.81 -16.75
N PRO A 217 21.77 -3.46 -17.63
CA PRO A 217 21.48 -3.12 -19.03
C PRO A 217 21.02 -4.30 -19.89
N CYS A 218 21.16 -5.54 -19.43
CA CYS A 218 20.91 -6.70 -20.28
C CYS A 218 19.41 -7.03 -20.37
N ASP A 219 18.92 -7.19 -21.60
CA ASP A 219 17.53 -7.54 -21.92
C ASP A 219 17.10 -8.91 -21.34
N ASN A 220 18.06 -9.74 -20.94
CA ASN A 220 17.79 -11.04 -20.31
C ASN A 220 17.14 -10.92 -18.93
N CYS A 221 17.44 -9.86 -18.17
CA CYS A 221 16.76 -9.58 -16.89
C CYS A 221 15.34 -9.00 -17.09
N ARG A 222 15.02 -8.52 -18.30
CA ARG A 222 13.71 -7.93 -18.64
C ARG A 222 12.66 -8.99 -18.97
N ARG A 223 13.05 -10.11 -19.61
CA ARG A 223 12.13 -11.15 -20.12
C ARG A 223 11.65 -12.16 -19.07
N ARG A 224 12.41 -12.38 -17.98
CA ARG A 224 11.93 -13.21 -16.84
C ARG A 224 10.75 -12.58 -16.08
N LEU A 225 10.32 -11.36 -16.43
CA LEU A 225 9.27 -10.61 -15.75
C LEU A 225 7.85 -10.87 -16.30
N VAL A 226 7.65 -11.74 -17.29
CA VAL A 226 6.33 -11.91 -17.95
C VAL A 226 5.83 -13.36 -18.07
N ASN A 227 6.59 -14.41 -17.72
CA ASN A 227 6.09 -15.79 -17.84
C ASN A 227 6.58 -16.72 -16.71
N PRO A 228 5.71 -17.12 -15.76
CA PRO A 228 5.93 -18.32 -14.97
C PRO A 228 5.27 -19.49 -15.71
N GLN A 229 5.89 -20.01 -16.76
CA GLN A 229 5.62 -21.37 -17.19
C GLN A 229 6.81 -22.22 -16.80
N VAL A 230 6.56 -23.01 -15.76
CA VAL A 230 7.36 -24.13 -15.31
C VAL A 230 7.48 -25.10 -16.48
N ILE A 231 8.69 -25.24 -17.01
CA ILE A 231 9.07 -26.43 -17.77
C ILE A 231 9.20 -27.53 -16.72
N VAL A 232 8.21 -28.43 -16.67
CA VAL A 232 8.38 -29.74 -16.05
C VAL A 232 8.89 -30.63 -17.16
N GLU A 233 10.20 -30.87 -17.19
CA GLU A 233 10.75 -32.09 -17.77
C GLU A 233 10.86 -33.11 -16.63
N MET A 234 9.96 -34.09 -16.67
CA MET A 234 10.17 -35.51 -16.35
C MET A 234 8.96 -36.30 -16.83
#